data_AF-A0A644WEL1-F1
#
_entry.id   AF-A0A644WEL1-F1
#
_cell.length_a   1.000
_cell.length_b   1.000
_cell.length_c   1.000
_cell.angle_alpha   90.00
_cell.angle_beta   90.00
_cell.angle_gamma   90.00
#
_symmetry.space_group_name_H-M   'P 1'
#
loop_
_entity.id
_entity.type
_entity.pdbx_description
1 polymer ?
#
loop_
_entity_poly.entity_id
_entity_poly.type
_entity_poly.pdbx_seq_one_letter_code
_entity_poly.pdbx_strand_id
1 'polypeptide(L)'
;MRTVDFSRYCQTSSGDPGLIQKRTGHLIARMEELGETGLSVTGGMDPVLGIGRVAIKLPKPDAVTAVGLLANQWHIRIDPPAADGTLLLSVTISVSFEDIDYFQAAVMNLIWP
;
A
#
# COMPACT_ATOMS: atom_id res chain seq x y z
N MET A 1 -9.35 16.56 -5.92
CA MET A 1 -8.84 15.17 -6.00
C MET A 1 -8.48 14.74 -4.58
N ARG A 2 -8.97 13.59 -4.11
CA ARG A 2 -8.70 13.09 -2.74
C ARG A 2 -7.32 12.42 -2.76
N THR A 3 -6.48 12.72 -1.76
CA THR A 3 -5.19 12.06 -1.57
C THR A 3 -5.40 10.77 -0.79
N VAL A 4 -4.88 9.66 -1.30
CA VAL A 4 -4.83 8.39 -0.55
C VAL A 4 -3.52 8.32 0.21
N ASP A 5 -3.57 8.03 1.50
CA ASP A 5 -2.38 8.02 2.36
C ASP A 5 -2.18 6.64 3.01
N PHE A 6 -1.11 5.98 2.60
CA PHE A 6 -0.58 4.75 3.17
C PHE A 6 0.70 5.01 3.98
N SER A 7 0.97 6.26 4.37
CA SER A 7 2.17 6.59 5.13
C SER A 7 1.95 6.38 6.63
N ARG A 8 3.03 6.16 7.38
CA ARG A 8 3.01 6.01 8.85
C ARG A 8 2.52 7.25 9.59
N TYR A 9 2.38 8.41 8.92
CA TYR A 9 2.05 9.69 9.55
C TYR A 9 0.57 9.86 9.90
N CYS A 10 -0.33 8.99 9.43
CA CYS A 10 -1.75 9.05 9.80
C CYS A 10 -1.97 8.36 11.17
N GLN A 11 -1.40 8.92 12.24
CA GLN A 11 -1.56 8.43 13.61
C GLN A 11 -2.75 9.08 14.32
N THR A 12 -3.91 8.42 14.26
CA THR A 12 -4.96 8.51 15.29
C THR A 12 -5.67 7.15 15.41
N SER A 13 -5.04 6.23 16.12
CA SER A 13 -5.56 4.87 16.34
C SER A 13 -6.67 4.85 17.40
N SER A 14 -7.86 5.34 17.03
CA SER A 14 -9.15 4.96 17.64
C SER A 14 -10.02 4.27 16.59
N GLY A 15 -9.43 3.35 15.82
CA GLY A 15 -10.12 2.59 14.77
C GLY A 15 -10.38 1.15 15.18
N ASP A 16 -11.43 0.54 14.65
CA ASP A 16 -11.75 -0.88 14.86
C ASP A 16 -10.61 -1.78 14.33
N PRO A 17 -9.88 -2.52 15.19
CA PRO A 17 -8.74 -3.33 14.76
C PRO A 17 -9.17 -4.47 13.81
N GLY A 18 -10.41 -4.96 13.93
CA GLY A 18 -10.97 -5.97 13.03
C GLY A 18 -11.14 -5.44 11.60
N LEU A 19 -11.58 -4.20 11.44
CA LEU A 19 -11.72 -3.54 10.14
C LEU A 19 -10.36 -3.28 9.50
N ILE A 20 -9.39 -2.81 10.28
CA ILE A 20 -8.01 -2.62 9.79
C ILE A 20 -7.41 -3.96 9.35
N GLN A 21 -7.61 -5.03 10.11
CA GLN A 21 -7.17 -6.38 9.72
C GLN A 21 -7.82 -6.83 8.40
N LYS A 22 -9.15 -6.66 8.25
CA LYS A 22 -9.86 -6.98 7.00
C LYS A 22 -9.32 -6.20 5.80
N ARG A 23 -9.09 -4.90 5.96
CA ARG A 23 -8.53 -4.03 4.91
C ARG A 23 -7.10 -4.40 4.56
N THR A 24 -6.29 -4.76 5.56
CA THR A 24 -4.91 -5.22 5.36
C THR A 24 -4.89 -6.53 4.57
N GLY A 25 -5.72 -7.50 4.96
CA GLY A 25 -5.87 -8.76 4.23
C GLY A 25 -6.39 -8.54 2.81
N HIS A 26 -7.32 -7.60 2.61
CA HIS A 26 -7.81 -7.25 1.30
C HIS A 26 -6.72 -6.64 0.40
N LEU A 27 -5.92 -5.70 0.92
CA LEU A 27 -4.79 -5.14 0.19
C LEU A 27 -3.79 -6.22 -0.22
N ILE A 28 -3.45 -7.15 0.69
CA ILE A 28 -2.55 -8.26 0.37
C ILE A 28 -3.14 -9.10 -0.76
N ALA A 29 -4.40 -9.54 -0.64
CA ALA A 29 -5.06 -10.33 -1.67
C ALA A 29 -5.08 -9.63 -3.03
N ARG A 30 -5.38 -8.33 -3.07
CA ARG A 30 -5.36 -7.52 -4.31
C ARG A 30 -3.99 -7.45 -4.96
N MET A 31 -2.92 -7.37 -4.16
CA MET A 31 -1.56 -7.38 -4.70
C MET A 31 -1.14 -8.79 -5.13
N GLU A 32 -1.57 -9.84 -4.44
CA GLU A 32 -1.33 -11.24 -4.84
C GLU A 32 -1.98 -11.57 -6.18
N GLU A 33 -3.14 -10.99 -6.51
CA GLU A 33 -3.76 -11.08 -7.84
C GLU A 33 -2.85 -10.53 -8.96
N LEU A 34 -1.95 -9.59 -8.62
CA LEU A 34 -0.94 -9.06 -9.56
C LEU A 34 0.36 -9.90 -9.54
N GLY A 35 0.42 -11.00 -8.78
CA GLY A 35 1.61 -11.82 -8.61
C GLY A 35 2.15 -12.42 -9.92
N GLU A 36 1.28 -12.68 -10.90
CA GLU A 36 1.67 -13.14 -12.24
C GLU A 36 2.58 -12.15 -12.98
N THR A 37 2.63 -10.88 -12.56
CA THR A 37 3.54 -9.88 -13.10
C THR A 37 4.94 -9.92 -12.49
N GLY A 38 5.20 -10.81 -11.51
CA GLY A 38 6.45 -10.88 -10.75
C GLY A 38 6.49 -9.98 -9.51
N LEU A 39 5.33 -9.47 -9.07
CA LEU A 39 5.18 -8.73 -7.82
C LEU A 39 5.19 -9.70 -6.64
N SER A 40 5.87 -9.32 -5.55
CA SER A 40 5.80 -10.04 -4.27
C SER A 40 5.21 -9.15 -3.19
N VAL A 41 4.29 -9.70 -2.40
CA VAL A 41 3.65 -9.00 -1.29
C VAL A 41 3.74 -9.83 -0.02
N THR A 42 4.02 -9.16 1.09
CA THR A 42 3.95 -9.74 2.44
C THR A 42 3.36 -8.71 3.37
N GLY A 43 2.71 -9.12 4.46
CA GLY A 43 2.15 -8.17 5.38
C GLY A 43 1.41 -8.81 6.54
N GLY A 44 0.94 -7.96 7.44
CA GLY A 44 0.21 -8.37 8.63
C GLY A 44 -0.16 -7.18 9.51
N MET A 45 -0.78 -7.49 10.64
CA MET A 45 -1.07 -6.48 11.66
C MET A 45 0.17 -6.20 12.51
N ASP A 46 0.42 -4.92 12.78
CA ASP A 46 1.33 -4.46 13.83
C ASP A 46 0.51 -4.27 15.13
N PRO A 47 0.63 -5.17 16.13
CA PRO A 47 -0.19 -5.11 17.34
C PRO A 47 0.17 -3.95 18.26
N VAL A 48 1.38 -3.39 18.13
CA VAL A 48 1.84 -2.27 18.98
C VAL A 48 1.20 -0.96 18.53
N LEU A 49 1.08 -0.77 17.22
CA LEU A 49 0.53 0.44 16.62
C LEU A 49 -0.95 0.33 16.25
N GLY A 50 -1.50 -0.89 16.21
CA GLY A 50 -2.88 -1.16 15.81
C GLY A 50 -3.14 -0.87 14.33
N ILE A 51 -2.12 -0.98 13.48
CA ILE A 51 -2.20 -0.72 12.03
C ILE A 51 -1.84 -1.97 11.22
N GLY A 52 -2.27 -2.03 9.97
CA GLY A 52 -1.74 -2.98 9.01
C GLY A 52 -0.42 -2.51 8.43
N ARG A 53 0.51 -3.43 8.20
CA ARG A 53 1.73 -3.18 7.45
C ARG A 53 1.82 -4.14 6.27
N VAL A 54 2.02 -3.59 5.08
CA VAL A 54 2.16 -4.35 3.85
C VAL A 54 3.45 -3.92 3.15
N ALA A 55 4.26 -4.89 2.80
CA ALA A 55 5.52 -4.74 2.10
C ALA A 55 5.35 -5.30 0.68
N ILE A 56 5.61 -4.47 -0.34
CA ILE A 56 5.44 -4.82 -1.74
C ILE A 56 6.77 -4.64 -2.47
N LYS A 57 7.23 -5.68 -3.14
CA LYS A 57 8.38 -5.64 -4.04
C LYS A 57 7.90 -5.66 -5.48
N LEU A 58 8.14 -4.56 -6.18
CA LEU A 58 7.79 -4.41 -7.59
C LEU A 58 8.88 -5.02 -8.49
N PRO A 59 8.52 -5.64 -9.62
CA PRO A 59 9.48 -6.12 -10.61
C PRO A 59 10.13 -4.95 -11.39
N LYS A 60 9.34 -3.91 -11.65
CA LYS A 60 9.70 -2.63 -12.28
C LYS A 60 8.52 -1.65 -12.12
N PRO A 61 8.72 -0.33 -12.21
CA PRO A 61 10.00 0.38 -12.13
C PRO A 61 10.65 0.23 -10.74
N ASP A 62 11.82 0.85 -10.52
CA ASP A 62 12.41 0.89 -9.18
C ASP A 62 11.47 1.57 -8.18
N ALA A 63 11.63 1.23 -6.91
CA ALA A 63 10.74 1.66 -5.85
C ALA A 63 10.67 3.19 -5.67
N VAL A 64 11.78 3.91 -5.89
CA VAL A 64 11.82 5.38 -5.74
C VAL A 64 11.01 6.02 -6.86
N THR A 65 11.18 5.54 -8.09
CA THR A 65 10.39 5.97 -9.24
C THR A 65 8.92 5.65 -9.05
N ALA A 66 8.59 4.45 -8.57
CA ALA A 66 7.21 4.05 -8.27
C ALA A 66 6.55 5.00 -7.25
N VAL A 67 7.24 5.33 -6.14
CA VAL A 67 6.75 6.29 -5.14
C VAL A 67 6.49 7.66 -5.77
N GLY A 68 7.42 8.14 -6.60
CA GLY A 68 7.28 9.40 -7.31
C GLY A 68 6.07 9.42 -8.25
N LEU A 69 5.85 8.35 -9.02
CA LEU A 69 4.71 8.24 -9.93
C LEU A 69 3.38 8.13 -9.17
N LEU A 70 3.33 7.34 -8.11
CA LEU A 70 2.16 7.22 -7.24
C LEU A 70 1.77 8.57 -6.63
N ALA A 71 2.75 9.33 -6.13
CA ALA A 71 2.48 10.63 -5.52
C ALA A 71 2.02 11.68 -6.55
N ASN A 72 2.68 11.75 -7.72
CA ASN A 72 2.46 12.82 -8.69
C ASN A 72 1.29 12.56 -9.64
N GLN A 73 1.07 11.32 -10.06
CA GLN A 73 0.02 10.99 -11.03
C GLN A 73 -1.25 10.48 -10.35
N TRP A 74 -1.10 9.69 -9.29
CA TRP A 74 -2.21 9.01 -8.63
C TRP A 74 -2.63 9.68 -7.32
N HIS A 75 -1.89 10.68 -6.84
CA HIS A 75 -2.11 11.32 -5.54
C HIS A 75 -2.12 10.31 -4.38
N ILE A 76 -1.26 9.29 -4.47
CA ILE A 76 -1.08 8.26 -3.44
C ILE A 76 0.24 8.51 -2.72
N ARG A 77 0.16 8.70 -1.41
CA ARG A 77 1.33 8.87 -0.54
C ARG A 77 1.67 7.53 0.12
N ILE A 78 2.93 7.15 -0.01
CA ILE A 78 3.54 6.00 0.66
C ILE A 78 4.83 6.47 1.32
N ASP A 79 5.28 5.75 2.34
CA ASP A 79 6.58 6.00 2.92
C ASP A 79 7.71 5.79 1.88
N PRO A 80 8.87 6.42 2.09
CA PRO A 80 10.06 6.09 1.33
C PRO A 80 10.31 4.58 1.33
N PRO A 81 10.78 4.03 0.20
CA PRO A 81 11.01 2.60 0.10
C PRO A 81 12.13 2.17 1.06
N ALA A 82 12.06 0.91 1.51
CA ALA A 82 13.15 0.30 2.25
C ALA A 82 14.43 0.27 1.40
N ALA A 83 15.60 0.12 2.05
CA ALA A 83 16.89 0.06 1.38
C ALA A 83 16.99 -1.05 0.31
N ASP A 84 16.23 -2.15 0.46
CA ASP A 84 16.14 -3.24 -0.53
C ASP A 84 15.18 -2.93 -1.70
N GLY A 85 14.65 -1.70 -1.79
CA GLY A 85 13.68 -1.32 -2.82
C GLY A 85 12.28 -1.88 -2.60
N THR A 86 11.89 -2.13 -1.35
CA THR A 86 10.54 -2.59 -0.99
C THR A 86 9.66 -1.41 -0.61
N LEU A 87 8.46 -1.30 -1.19
CA LEU A 87 7.46 -0.33 -0.79
C LEU A 87 6.84 -0.75 0.53
N LEU A 88 6.74 0.18 1.48
CA LEU A 88 6.14 -0.06 2.79
C LEU A 88 4.87 0.77 2.91
N LEU A 89 3.75 0.06 3.10
CA LEU A 89 2.42 0.64 3.23
C LEU A 89 1.89 0.43 4.63
N SER A 90 1.25 1.47 5.16
CA SER A 90 0.54 1.46 6.43
C SER A 90 -0.97 1.53 6.15
N VAL A 91 -1.69 0.48 6.53
CA VAL A 91 -3.15 0.44 6.43
C VAL A 91 -3.72 0.93 7.76
N THR A 92 -4.35 2.10 7.72
CA THR A 92 -4.97 2.74 8.90
C THR A 92 -6.49 2.78 8.75
N ILE A 93 -7.18 3.33 9.75
CA ILE A 93 -8.64 3.51 9.69
C ILE A 93 -9.09 4.43 8.54
N SER A 94 -8.22 5.31 8.07
CA SER A 94 -8.49 6.28 7.00
C SER A 94 -8.45 5.65 5.61
N VAL A 95 -7.82 4.49 5.45
CA VAL A 95 -7.76 3.74 4.19
C VAL A 95 -9.02 2.92 4.04
N SER A 96 -9.84 3.20 3.03
CA SER A 96 -11.04 2.44 2.70
C SER A 96 -10.75 1.28 1.72
N PHE A 97 -11.74 0.42 1.47
CA PHE A 97 -11.62 -0.61 0.42
C PHE A 97 -11.47 0.02 -0.97
N GLU A 98 -12.19 1.09 -1.26
CA GLU A 98 -12.06 1.83 -2.52
C GLU A 98 -10.65 2.41 -2.71
N ASP A 99 -10.03 2.90 -1.64
CA ASP A 99 -8.64 3.39 -1.68
C ASP A 99 -7.65 2.25 -2.03
N ILE A 100 -7.95 1.01 -1.60
CA ILE A 100 -7.16 -0.18 -1.91
C ILE A 100 -7.32 -0.58 -3.39
N ASP A 101 -8.56 -0.64 -3.90
CA ASP A 101 -8.81 -0.95 -5.31
C ASP A 101 -8.20 0.13 -6.22
N TYR A 102 -8.26 1.41 -5.82
CA TYR A 102 -7.60 2.51 -6.53
C TYR A 102 -6.06 2.37 -6.53
N PHE A 103 -5.47 1.97 -5.40
CA PHE A 103 -4.05 1.66 -5.33
C PHE A 103 -3.64 0.50 -6.24
N GLN A 104 -4.44 -0.56 -6.29
CA GLN A 104 -4.21 -1.69 -7.21
C GLN A 104 -4.19 -1.24 -8.67
N ALA A 105 -5.17 -0.43 -9.08
CA ALA A 105 -5.22 0.12 -10.44
C ALA A 105 -3.97 0.97 -10.74
N ALA A 106 -3.51 1.77 -9.78
CA ALA A 106 -2.28 2.55 -9.90
C ALA A 106 -1.06 1.64 -10.12
N VAL A 107 -0.89 0.61 -9.26
CA VAL A 107 0.22 -0.35 -9.37
C VAL A 107 0.19 -1.09 -10.70
N MET A 108 -0.98 -1.51 -11.18
CA MET A 108 -1.13 -2.18 -12.49
C MET A 108 -0.61 -1.28 -13.63
N ASN A 109 -0.96 0.01 -13.63
CA ASN A 109 -0.48 0.97 -14.63
C ASN A 109 1.04 1.24 -14.53
N LEU A 110 1.64 1.10 -13.34
CA LEU A 110 3.10 1.23 -13.20
C LEU A 110 3.84 0.05 -13.82
N ILE A 111 3.30 -1.15 -13.68
CA ILE A 111 3.95 -2.39 -14.13
C ILE A 111 3.75 -2.57 -15.64
N TRP A 112 2.56 -2.23 -16.14
CA TRP A 112 2.16 -2.24 -17.56
C TRP A 112 1.73 -0.84 -18.02
N PRO A 113 2.69 0.08 -18.22
CA PRO A 113 2.41 1.40 -18.78
C PRO A 113 1.99 1.34 -20.26
#